data_AF-A0A5C5UAK7-F1
#
_entry.id   AF-A0A5C5UAK7-F1
#
_cell.length_a   1.000
_cell.length_b   1.000
_cell.length_c   1.000
_cell.angle_alpha   90.00
_cell.angle_beta   90.00
_cell.angle_gamma   90.00
#
_symmetry.space_group_name_H-M   'P 1'
#
loop_
_entity.id
_entity.type
_entity.pdbx_description
1 polymer ?
#
loop_
_entity_poly.entity_id
_entity_poly.type
_entity_poly.pdbx_seq_one_letter_code
_entity_poly.pdbx_strand_id
1 'polypeptide(L)'
;MGYLMEGMPSWVNTVIAVGGVLGTIVTAVATFFLWRVTKTLAHETTRMAEAAAQPHVVVTLTPNRWSMRHFDIHIDNTGNATAYDISIAFDPPLENGEARGDRVEIPFQKISVLKPGQGMVSYLSEFGKLKGKTYEVDISWKRDASSQQRQKNSYTLSMLDHEGVSRLGDEPLVEIAKHIKKIEENWSPVAKGQKRTKVDVFSGFDRLHERREANRMRRRWQREQEDHSSKNAQSDTPNSQQ
;
A
#
# COMPACT_ATOMS: atom_id res chain seq x y z
N MET A 1 -63.27 36.13 42.61
CA MET A 1 -63.08 36.61 41.23
C MET A 1 -62.85 38.11 41.33
N GLY A 2 -61.71 38.58 40.80
CA GLY A 2 -61.51 39.98 40.40
C GLY A 2 -61.35 41.04 41.49
N TYR A 3 -60.21 41.09 42.19
CA TYR A 3 -59.70 42.34 42.76
C TYR A 3 -58.19 42.19 42.94
N LEU A 4 -57.40 42.82 42.05
CA LEU A 4 -55.98 43.22 42.17
C LEU A 4 -55.37 43.57 40.78
N MET A 5 -56.16 44.08 39.84
CA MET A 5 -55.67 44.72 38.61
C MET A 5 -56.57 45.92 38.26
N GLU A 6 -56.64 46.91 39.14
CA GLU A 6 -57.22 48.21 38.77
C GLU A 6 -56.38 49.30 39.40
N GLY A 7 -55.72 50.10 38.55
CA GLY A 7 -54.98 51.29 38.97
C GLY A 7 -53.46 51.28 38.75
N MET A 8 -52.93 50.59 37.72
CA MET A 8 -51.58 50.97 37.26
C MET A 8 -51.67 52.32 36.53
N PRO A 9 -50.94 53.35 36.97
CA PRO A 9 -50.97 54.66 36.32
C PRO A 9 -50.46 54.56 34.88
N SER A 10 -51.06 55.32 33.97
CA SER A 10 -50.85 55.21 32.51
C SER A 10 -49.37 55.24 32.08
N TRP A 11 -48.52 55.96 32.81
CA TRP A 11 -47.08 56.00 32.57
C TRP A 11 -46.38 54.64 32.76
N VAL A 12 -46.88 53.75 33.62
CA VAL A 12 -46.33 52.40 33.82
C VAL A 12 -46.60 51.53 32.59
N ASN A 13 -47.80 51.60 32.00
CA ASN A 13 -48.12 50.92 30.75
C ASN A 13 -47.30 51.45 29.57
N THR A 14 -47.06 52.77 29.52
CA THR A 14 -46.17 53.38 28.51
C THR A 14 -44.73 52.91 28.65
N VAL A 15 -44.20 52.84 29.88
CA VAL A 15 -42.83 52.35 30.13
C VAL A 15 -42.69 50.86 29.77
N ILE A 16 -43.68 50.02 30.11
CA ILE A 16 -43.69 48.60 29.74
C ILE A 16 -43.76 48.43 28.21
N ALA A 17 -44.61 49.20 27.53
CA ALA A 17 -44.74 49.14 26.07
C ALA A 17 -43.45 49.61 25.36
N VAL A 18 -42.85 50.71 25.81
CA VAL A 18 -41.57 51.20 25.28
C VAL A 18 -40.43 50.20 25.54
N GLY A 19 -40.38 49.61 26.74
CA GLY A 19 -39.41 48.57 27.09
C GLY A 19 -39.55 47.32 26.21
N GLY A 20 -40.78 46.89 25.93
CA GLY A 20 -41.06 45.75 25.04
C GLY A 20 -40.63 46.01 23.60
N VAL A 21 -40.91 47.22 23.06
CA VAL A 21 -40.49 47.62 21.71
C VAL A 21 -38.97 47.72 21.60
N LEU A 22 -38.29 48.26 22.62
CA LEU A 22 -36.83 48.28 22.64
C LEU A 22 -36.24 46.87 22.70
N GLY A 23 -36.86 45.99 23.51
CA GLY A 23 -36.48 44.58 23.57
C GLY A 23 -36.59 43.87 22.22
N THR A 24 -37.71 44.03 21.51
CA THR A 24 -37.90 43.42 20.18
C THR A 24 -36.95 43.98 19.12
N ILE A 25 -36.64 45.28 19.17
CA ILE A 25 -35.63 45.89 18.29
C ILE A 25 -34.25 45.29 18.55
N VAL A 26 -33.83 45.17 19.82
CA VAL A 26 -32.54 44.56 20.18
C VAL A 26 -32.50 43.09 19.74
N THR A 27 -33.57 42.32 19.97
CA THR A 27 -33.67 40.93 19.51
C THR A 27 -33.63 40.82 17.99
N ALA A 28 -34.30 41.72 17.25
CA ALA A 28 -34.27 41.73 15.79
C ALA A 28 -32.87 42.04 15.25
N VAL A 29 -32.17 43.01 15.84
CA VAL A 29 -30.78 43.33 15.50
C VAL A 29 -29.86 42.14 15.79
N ALA A 30 -29.96 41.54 16.98
CA ALA A 30 -29.19 40.35 17.33
C ALA A 30 -29.45 39.18 16.36
N THR A 31 -30.71 38.98 15.97
CA THR A 31 -31.11 37.95 15.00
C THR A 31 -30.49 38.20 13.62
N PHE A 32 -30.44 39.46 13.18
CA PHE A 32 -29.79 39.83 11.92
C PHE A 32 -28.28 39.55 11.94
N PHE A 33 -27.60 39.91 13.03
CA PHE A 33 -26.17 39.60 13.20
C PHE A 33 -25.91 38.08 13.24
N LEU A 34 -26.73 37.32 13.97
CA LEU A 34 -26.63 35.86 14.01
C LEU A 34 -26.82 35.26 12.60
N TRP A 35 -27.86 35.67 11.87
CA TRP A 35 -28.08 35.23 10.50
C TRP A 35 -26.88 35.52 9.58
N ARG A 36 -26.30 36.72 9.70
CA ARG A 36 -25.11 37.10 8.92
C ARG A 36 -23.92 36.20 9.23
N VAL A 37 -23.63 35.96 10.51
CA VAL A 37 -22.52 35.10 10.93
C VAL A 37 -22.74 33.65 10.47
N THR A 38 -23.95 33.11 10.64
CA THR A 38 -24.29 31.75 10.17
C THR A 38 -24.13 31.65 8.66
N LYS A 39 -24.54 32.67 7.89
CA LYS A 39 -24.38 32.70 6.44
C LYS A 39 -22.90 32.71 6.04
N THR A 40 -22.05 33.47 6.72
CA THR A 40 -20.61 33.49 6.47
C THR A 40 -19.97 32.14 6.79
N LEU A 41 -20.30 31.55 7.94
CA LEU A 41 -19.77 30.26 8.34
C LEU A 41 -20.19 29.15 7.37
N ALA A 42 -21.46 29.15 6.93
CA ALA A 42 -21.96 28.20 5.95
C ALA A 42 -21.22 28.31 4.60
N HIS A 43 -20.89 29.54 4.18
CA HIS A 43 -20.12 29.77 2.96
C HIS A 43 -18.69 29.23 3.09
N GLU A 44 -18.02 29.47 4.22
CA GLU A 44 -16.70 28.93 4.50
C GLU A 44 -16.70 27.40 4.57
N THR A 45 -17.68 26.78 5.26
CA THR A 45 -17.82 25.32 5.31
C THR A 45 -18.10 24.73 3.94
N THR A 46 -18.89 25.41 3.11
CA THR A 46 -19.16 24.97 1.73
C THR A 46 -17.89 25.01 0.91
N ARG A 47 -17.10 26.09 1.00
CA ARG A 47 -15.81 26.21 0.30
C ARG A 47 -14.81 25.15 0.77
N MET A 48 -14.78 24.84 2.07
CA MET A 48 -13.93 23.78 2.62
C MET A 48 -14.37 22.39 2.13
N ALA A 49 -15.68 22.11 2.12
CA ALA A 49 -16.21 20.86 1.60
C ALA A 49 -15.93 20.69 0.09
N GLU A 50 -16.08 21.76 -0.68
CA GLU A 50 -15.81 21.76 -2.11
C GLU A 50 -14.30 21.62 -2.41
N ALA A 51 -13.42 22.21 -1.59
CA ALA A 51 -11.98 22.00 -1.70
C ALA A 51 -11.58 20.56 -1.33
N ALA A 52 -12.26 19.95 -0.37
CA ALA A 52 -12.03 18.56 0.05
C ALA A 52 -12.60 17.53 -0.95
N ALA A 53 -13.52 17.93 -1.83
CA ALA A 53 -14.19 17.06 -2.81
C ALA A 53 -13.73 17.34 -4.25
N GLN A 54 -12.42 17.52 -4.45
CA GLN A 54 -11.87 17.74 -5.80
C GLN A 54 -11.16 16.49 -6.33
N PRO A 55 -11.38 16.13 -7.61
CA PRO A 55 -10.55 15.15 -8.29
C PRO A 55 -9.15 15.72 -8.49
N HIS A 56 -8.14 14.86 -8.37
CA HIS A 56 -6.75 15.24 -8.63
C HIS A 56 -6.04 14.10 -9.35
N VAL A 57 -5.92 14.24 -10.67
CA VAL A 57 -5.31 13.23 -11.53
C VAL A 57 -3.82 13.54 -11.68
N VAL A 58 -3.01 12.51 -11.45
CA VAL A 58 -1.55 12.56 -11.57
C VAL A 58 -1.10 11.39 -12.44
N VAL A 59 -0.12 11.65 -13.29
CA VAL A 59 0.51 10.67 -14.17
C VAL A 59 1.98 10.54 -13.80
N THR A 60 2.46 9.32 -13.61
CA THR A 60 3.85 9.04 -13.27
C THR A 60 4.42 7.96 -14.16
N LEU A 61 5.75 7.96 -14.31
CA LEU A 61 6.49 6.91 -14.98
C LEU A 61 7.31 6.20 -13.92
N THR A 62 7.07 4.92 -13.70
CA THR A 62 7.75 4.16 -12.64
C THR A 62 8.41 2.91 -13.20
N PRO A 63 9.54 2.46 -12.61
CA PRO A 63 10.15 1.19 -12.99
C PRO A 63 9.18 0.02 -12.81
N ASN A 64 9.16 -0.86 -13.79
CA ASN A 64 8.31 -2.06 -13.80
C ASN A 64 8.73 -3.01 -12.66
N ARG A 65 7.73 -3.66 -12.06
CA ARG A 65 7.88 -4.62 -10.96
C ARG A 65 8.83 -5.79 -11.26
N TRP A 66 8.87 -6.24 -12.51
CA TRP A 66 9.74 -7.35 -12.94
C TRP A 66 11.15 -6.92 -13.35
N SER A 67 11.36 -5.65 -13.71
CA SER A 67 12.66 -5.17 -14.19
C SER A 67 12.79 -3.66 -14.11
N MET A 68 13.88 -3.19 -13.49
CA MET A 68 14.25 -1.77 -13.43
C MET A 68 14.59 -1.15 -14.80
N ARG A 69 14.79 -1.98 -15.84
CA ARG A 69 15.08 -1.49 -17.20
C ARG A 69 13.84 -1.14 -17.99
N HIS A 70 12.67 -1.48 -17.48
CA HIS A 70 11.38 -1.25 -18.11
C HIS A 70 10.58 -0.27 -17.26
N PHE A 71 9.79 0.58 -17.91
CA PHE A 71 8.97 1.58 -17.26
C PHE A 71 7.51 1.40 -17.64
N ASP A 72 6.67 1.55 -16.62
CA ASP A 72 5.23 1.56 -16.74
C ASP A 72 4.73 3.00 -16.56
N ILE A 73 3.67 3.34 -17.28
CA ILE A 73 2.92 4.57 -17.06
C ILE A 73 1.77 4.30 -16.09
N HIS A 74 1.73 5.11 -15.05
CA HIS A 74 0.77 5.06 -13.96
C HIS A 74 -0.09 6.31 -13.97
N ILE A 75 -1.39 6.14 -13.79
CA ILE A 75 -2.32 7.26 -13.70
C ILE A 75 -3.22 7.03 -12.53
N ASP A 76 -3.17 7.96 -11.59
CA ASP A 76 -3.81 7.84 -10.30
C ASP A 76 -4.70 9.05 -10.05
N ASN A 77 -5.93 8.81 -9.61
CA ASN A 77 -6.75 9.85 -9.02
C ASN A 77 -6.47 9.91 -7.52
N THR A 78 -5.58 10.81 -7.15
CA THR A 78 -5.18 11.10 -5.76
C THR A 78 -6.17 12.03 -5.05
N GLY A 79 -7.15 12.56 -5.78
CA GLY A 79 -8.23 13.37 -5.22
C GLY A 79 -9.33 12.51 -4.56
N ASN A 80 -10.22 13.21 -3.86
CA ASN A 80 -11.32 12.59 -3.11
C ASN A 80 -12.66 12.62 -3.88
N ALA A 81 -12.61 12.94 -5.18
CA ALA A 81 -13.77 12.92 -6.06
C ALA A 81 -13.42 12.27 -7.41
N THR A 82 -14.44 11.78 -8.10
CA THR A 82 -14.28 11.11 -9.40
C THR A 82 -13.86 12.12 -10.47
N ALA A 83 -12.87 11.75 -11.29
CA ALA A 83 -12.48 12.51 -12.47
C ALA A 83 -13.16 11.91 -13.72
N TYR A 84 -13.72 12.77 -14.57
CA TYR A 84 -14.39 12.40 -15.82
C TYR A 84 -13.66 12.97 -17.02
N ASP A 85 -13.74 12.29 -18.18
CA ASP A 85 -13.26 12.76 -19.48
C ASP A 85 -11.83 13.33 -19.41
N ILE A 86 -10.92 12.50 -18.89
CA ILE A 86 -9.53 12.84 -18.65
C ILE A 86 -8.78 12.79 -19.98
N SER A 87 -8.01 13.84 -20.26
CA SER A 87 -7.12 13.94 -21.42
C SER A 87 -5.73 14.28 -20.94
N ILE A 88 -4.73 13.53 -21.42
CA ILE A 88 -3.33 13.68 -21.03
C ILE A 88 -2.50 13.89 -22.29
N ALA A 89 -1.62 14.89 -22.25
CA ALA A 89 -0.63 15.17 -23.26
C ALA A 89 0.76 15.25 -22.63
N PHE A 90 1.77 14.87 -23.40
CA PHE A 90 3.17 14.91 -23.03
C PHE A 90 3.94 15.69 -24.09
N ASP A 91 4.80 16.60 -23.66
CA ASP A 91 5.76 17.31 -24.52
C ASP A 91 7.19 17.15 -23.98
N PRO A 92 8.11 16.47 -24.68
CA PRO A 92 7.93 15.82 -25.98
C PRO A 92 6.99 14.59 -25.91
N PRO A 93 6.43 14.14 -27.04
CA PRO A 93 5.55 12.97 -27.04
C PRO A 93 6.30 11.72 -26.53
N LEU A 94 5.59 10.89 -25.76
CA LEU A 94 6.17 9.63 -25.28
C LEU A 94 6.44 8.68 -26.45
N GLU A 95 7.49 7.87 -26.32
CA GLU A 95 7.85 6.86 -27.30
C GLU A 95 7.56 5.47 -26.73
N ASN A 96 6.96 4.61 -27.53
CA ASN A 96 6.73 3.22 -27.14
C ASN A 96 8.04 2.41 -27.16
N GLY A 97 8.13 1.46 -26.23
CA GLY A 97 9.18 0.45 -26.24
C GLY A 97 9.04 -0.49 -27.44
N GLU A 98 10.13 -1.17 -27.81
CA GLU A 98 10.14 -2.10 -28.94
C GLU A 98 9.09 -3.21 -28.78
N ALA A 99 8.89 -3.68 -27.56
CA ALA A 99 7.91 -4.72 -27.23
C ALA A 99 6.45 -4.34 -27.54
N ARG A 100 6.13 -3.05 -27.68
CA ARG A 100 4.77 -2.56 -28.00
C ARG A 100 4.62 -2.24 -29.50
N GLY A 101 5.72 -1.98 -30.20
CA GLY A 101 5.75 -1.58 -31.60
C GLY A 101 5.32 -0.13 -31.83
N ASP A 102 5.85 0.49 -32.88
CA ASP A 102 5.71 1.93 -33.15
C ASP A 102 4.30 2.36 -33.57
N ARG A 103 3.41 1.41 -33.90
CA ARG A 103 2.06 1.67 -34.43
C ARG A 103 0.96 1.66 -33.37
N VAL A 104 1.28 1.32 -32.14
CA VAL A 104 0.29 1.27 -31.06
C VAL A 104 0.19 2.65 -30.41
N GLU A 105 -1.01 3.13 -30.12
CA GLU A 105 -1.16 4.40 -29.40
C GLU A 105 -0.59 4.30 -27.99
N ILE A 106 -0.03 5.41 -27.49
CA ILE A 106 0.42 5.54 -26.11
C ILE A 106 -0.82 5.35 -25.21
N PRO A 107 -0.74 4.49 -24.19
CA PRO A 107 -1.91 4.19 -23.38
C PRO A 107 -2.36 5.45 -22.63
N PHE A 108 -3.64 5.49 -22.31
CA PHE A 108 -4.23 6.47 -21.42
C PHE A 108 -4.17 7.95 -21.82
N GLN A 109 -3.96 8.26 -23.09
CA GLN A 109 -4.14 9.63 -23.59
C GLN A 109 -5.56 10.16 -23.33
N LYS A 110 -6.57 9.26 -23.34
CA LYS A 110 -7.96 9.55 -23.00
C LYS A 110 -8.53 8.50 -22.06
N ILE A 111 -9.14 8.92 -20.95
CA ILE A 111 -9.79 8.04 -19.98
C ILE A 111 -11.17 8.60 -19.65
N SER A 112 -12.21 7.77 -19.74
CA SER A 112 -13.58 8.23 -19.51
C SER A 112 -13.88 8.58 -18.06
N VAL A 113 -13.45 7.73 -17.11
CA VAL A 113 -13.76 7.87 -15.68
C VAL A 113 -12.63 7.28 -14.84
N LEU A 114 -12.21 7.99 -13.80
CA LEU A 114 -11.28 7.49 -12.78
C LEU A 114 -11.81 7.81 -11.38
N LYS A 115 -12.16 6.78 -10.61
CA LYS A 115 -12.74 6.92 -9.25
C LYS A 115 -11.69 7.43 -8.25
N PRO A 116 -12.09 8.01 -7.11
CA PRO A 116 -11.16 8.39 -6.05
C PRO A 116 -10.30 7.19 -5.61
N GLY A 117 -8.98 7.39 -5.55
CA GLY A 117 -8.02 6.35 -5.18
C GLY A 117 -7.82 5.24 -6.22
N GLN A 118 -8.46 5.33 -7.38
CA GLN A 118 -8.24 4.38 -8.46
C GLN A 118 -7.02 4.77 -9.29
N GLY A 119 -6.17 3.77 -9.52
CA GLY A 119 -5.02 3.84 -10.42
C GLY A 119 -5.17 2.91 -11.62
N MET A 120 -4.57 3.29 -12.75
CA MET A 120 -4.39 2.43 -13.91
C MET A 120 -2.90 2.36 -14.26
N VAL A 121 -2.44 1.18 -14.67
CA VAL A 121 -1.05 0.93 -15.04
C VAL A 121 -0.99 0.26 -16.41
N SER A 122 -0.03 0.67 -17.24
CA SER A 122 0.29 0.02 -18.50
C SER A 122 1.79 0.07 -18.73
N TYR A 123 2.33 -0.95 -19.38
CA TYR A 123 3.69 -0.89 -19.90
C TYR A 123 3.83 0.22 -20.95
N LEU A 124 4.91 1.00 -20.84
CA LEU A 124 5.24 2.07 -21.78
C LEU A 124 6.46 1.71 -22.63
N SER A 125 7.66 1.70 -22.02
CA SER A 125 8.91 1.56 -22.76
C SER A 125 10.10 1.18 -21.88
N GLU A 126 11.24 0.94 -22.52
CA GLU A 126 12.51 0.71 -21.84
C GLU A 126 13.13 2.02 -21.37
N PHE A 127 13.83 1.99 -20.23
CA PHE A 127 14.49 3.15 -19.63
C PHE A 127 15.46 3.83 -20.59
N GLY A 128 16.12 3.08 -21.47
CA GLY A 128 17.06 3.63 -22.46
C GLY A 128 16.45 4.71 -23.36
N LYS A 129 15.16 4.58 -23.72
CA LYS A 129 14.45 5.56 -24.57
C LYS A 129 13.96 6.79 -23.79
N LEU A 130 13.79 6.65 -22.48
CA LEU A 130 13.33 7.71 -21.57
C LEU A 130 14.49 8.44 -20.89
N LYS A 131 15.68 7.85 -20.88
CA LYS A 131 16.85 8.34 -20.14
C LYS A 131 17.20 9.78 -20.53
N GLY A 132 17.35 10.64 -19.52
CA GLY A 132 17.75 12.04 -19.70
C GLY A 132 16.69 12.94 -20.33
N LYS A 133 15.50 12.41 -20.63
CA LYS A 133 14.37 13.20 -21.13
C LYS A 133 13.62 13.84 -19.97
N THR A 134 13.06 15.00 -20.25
CA THR A 134 12.14 15.72 -19.37
C THR A 134 10.88 16.00 -20.15
N TYR A 135 9.73 15.79 -19.52
CA TYR A 135 8.42 15.89 -20.13
C TYR A 135 7.58 16.94 -19.42
N GLU A 136 6.96 17.84 -20.17
CA GLU A 136 5.84 18.63 -19.68
C GLU A 136 4.57 17.80 -19.83
N VAL A 137 3.92 17.54 -18.70
CA VAL A 137 2.70 16.73 -18.64
C VAL A 137 1.52 17.68 -18.46
N ASP A 138 0.63 17.69 -19.44
CA ASP A 138 -0.62 18.44 -19.40
C ASP A 138 -1.80 17.50 -19.22
N ILE A 139 -2.47 17.62 -18.09
CA ILE A 139 -3.64 16.82 -17.73
C ILE A 139 -4.84 17.74 -17.67
N SER A 140 -5.95 17.32 -18.26
CA SER A 140 -7.24 17.98 -18.07
C SER A 140 -8.35 17.00 -17.81
N TRP A 141 -9.30 17.35 -16.95
CA TRP A 141 -10.45 16.50 -16.60
C TRP A 141 -11.67 17.34 -16.24
N LYS A 142 -12.83 16.70 -16.19
CA LYS A 142 -14.10 17.27 -15.70
C LYS A 142 -14.39 16.75 -14.29
N ARG A 143 -15.00 17.61 -13.46
CA ARG A 143 -15.48 17.24 -12.12
C ARG A 143 -16.71 16.33 -12.17
N ASP A 144 -17.60 16.58 -13.13
CA ASP A 144 -18.86 15.86 -13.30
C ASP A 144 -19.04 15.50 -14.78
N ALA A 145 -19.79 14.43 -15.07
CA ALA A 145 -20.01 13.96 -16.43
C ALA A 145 -20.66 15.01 -17.36
N SER A 146 -21.52 15.88 -16.80
CA SER A 146 -22.21 16.96 -17.51
C SER A 146 -21.47 18.30 -17.49
N SER A 147 -20.37 18.40 -16.74
CA SER A 147 -19.66 19.67 -16.60
C SER A 147 -18.99 20.09 -17.91
N GLN A 148 -19.15 21.35 -18.29
CA GLN A 148 -18.43 21.95 -19.42
C GLN A 148 -17.06 22.51 -18.99
N GLN A 149 -16.87 22.75 -17.69
CA GLN A 149 -15.62 23.28 -17.15
C GLN A 149 -14.62 22.14 -16.94
N ARG A 150 -13.43 22.30 -17.53
CA ARG A 150 -12.31 21.39 -17.35
C ARG A 150 -11.33 21.98 -16.34
N GLN A 151 -10.94 21.18 -15.37
CA GLN A 151 -9.79 21.44 -14.52
C GLN A 151 -8.52 21.01 -15.27
N LYS A 152 -7.39 21.62 -14.92
CA LYS A 152 -6.09 21.35 -15.54
C LYS A 152 -5.01 21.19 -14.47
N ASN A 153 -4.04 20.34 -14.74
CA ASN A 153 -2.80 20.21 -13.99
C ASN A 153 -1.65 20.06 -14.96
N SER A 154 -0.63 20.87 -14.77
CA SER A 154 0.55 20.90 -15.64
C SER A 154 1.78 20.87 -14.76
N TYR A 155 2.69 19.93 -15.02
CA TYR A 155 3.94 19.80 -14.28
C TYR A 155 5.02 19.14 -15.12
N THR A 156 6.26 19.33 -14.69
CA THR A 156 7.44 18.75 -15.31
C THR A 156 7.74 17.40 -14.68
N LEU A 157 7.89 16.37 -15.51
CA LEU A 157 8.31 15.03 -15.14
C LEU A 157 9.71 14.78 -15.72
N SER A 158 10.73 14.73 -14.85
CA SER A 158 12.11 14.46 -15.28
C SER A 158 12.50 13.01 -15.07
N MET A 159 13.05 12.38 -16.11
CA MET A 159 13.60 11.02 -15.99
C MET A 159 15.00 11.01 -15.36
N LEU A 160 15.59 12.19 -15.11
CA LEU A 160 16.85 12.33 -14.38
C LEU A 160 16.71 11.86 -12.93
N ASP A 161 15.52 11.98 -12.34
CA ASP A 161 15.23 11.52 -10.97
C ASP A 161 15.40 10.00 -10.80
N HIS A 162 15.34 9.26 -11.90
CA HIS A 162 15.54 7.82 -11.94
C HIS A 162 16.97 7.43 -12.35
N GLU A 163 17.82 8.38 -12.76
CA GLU A 163 19.21 8.10 -13.08
C GLU A 163 20.04 7.86 -11.83
N GLY A 164 20.80 6.77 -11.80
CA GLY A 164 21.59 6.36 -10.63
C GLY A 164 20.78 5.66 -9.53
N VAL A 165 19.45 5.56 -9.67
CA VAL A 165 18.62 4.78 -8.76
C VAL A 165 18.84 3.29 -9.01
N SER A 166 19.22 2.56 -7.96
CA SER A 166 19.34 1.10 -7.99
C SER A 166 18.47 0.48 -6.91
N ARG A 167 18.00 -0.74 -7.16
CA ARG A 167 17.26 -1.54 -6.18
C ARG A 167 18.11 -2.74 -5.79
N LEU A 168 18.19 -3.00 -4.48
CA LEU A 168 18.80 -4.22 -3.98
C LEU A 168 17.77 -5.36 -4.03
N GLY A 169 18.05 -6.36 -4.86
CA GLY A 169 17.16 -7.51 -5.06
C GLY A 169 15.94 -7.21 -5.92
N ASP A 170 15.11 -8.24 -6.08
CA ASP A 170 13.84 -8.14 -6.79
C ASP A 170 12.71 -7.69 -5.85
N GLU A 171 11.56 -7.37 -6.42
CA GLU A 171 10.38 -7.13 -5.59
C GLU A 171 9.96 -8.42 -4.85
N PRO A 172 9.67 -8.37 -3.52
CA PRO A 172 9.41 -9.56 -2.72
C PRO A 172 8.31 -10.48 -3.28
N LEU A 173 7.25 -9.89 -3.85
CA LEU A 173 6.16 -10.66 -4.45
C LEU A 173 6.60 -11.40 -5.73
N VAL A 174 7.47 -10.77 -6.53
CA VAL A 174 8.08 -11.40 -7.71
C VAL A 174 9.01 -12.52 -7.28
N GLU A 175 9.78 -12.32 -6.20
CA GLU A 175 10.66 -13.34 -5.63
C GLU A 175 9.87 -14.54 -5.08
N ILE A 176 8.79 -14.30 -4.35
CA ILE A 176 7.87 -15.36 -3.89
C ILE A 176 7.33 -16.15 -5.08
N ALA A 177 6.86 -15.48 -6.13
CA ALA A 177 6.37 -16.16 -7.33
C ALA A 177 7.47 -17.04 -7.98
N LYS A 178 8.72 -16.54 -8.05
CA LYS A 178 9.88 -17.32 -8.54
C LYS A 178 10.14 -18.54 -7.66
N HIS A 179 10.07 -18.40 -6.34
CA HIS A 179 10.26 -19.53 -5.42
C HIS A 179 9.13 -20.56 -5.51
N ILE A 180 7.88 -20.12 -5.63
CA ILE A 180 6.73 -21.01 -5.86
C ILE A 180 6.91 -21.80 -7.16
N LYS A 181 7.32 -21.13 -8.24
CA LYS A 181 7.62 -21.79 -9.52
C LYS A 181 8.73 -22.84 -9.37
N LYS A 182 9.82 -22.53 -8.65
CA LYS A 182 10.89 -23.51 -8.37
C LYS A 182 10.39 -24.71 -7.56
N ILE A 183 9.49 -24.50 -6.61
CA ILE A 183 8.86 -25.59 -5.84
C ILE A 183 8.03 -26.47 -6.78
N GLU A 184 7.21 -25.86 -7.64
CA GLU A 184 6.42 -26.57 -8.66
C GLU A 184 7.32 -27.40 -9.58
N GLU A 185 8.37 -26.81 -10.13
CA GLU A 185 9.32 -27.48 -11.03
C GLU A 185 10.02 -28.66 -10.34
N ASN A 186 10.39 -28.52 -9.07
CA ASN A 186 11.02 -29.60 -8.30
C ASN A 186 10.04 -30.71 -7.89
N TRP A 187 8.78 -30.36 -7.65
CA TRP A 187 7.75 -31.29 -7.22
C TRP A 187 7.08 -32.03 -8.39
N SER A 188 6.96 -31.38 -9.54
CA SER A 188 6.30 -31.91 -10.74
C SER A 188 6.80 -33.30 -11.17
N PRO A 189 8.12 -33.60 -11.20
CA PRO A 189 8.62 -34.95 -11.49
C PRO A 189 8.26 -36.00 -10.44
N VAL A 190 8.14 -35.61 -9.17
CA VAL A 190 7.74 -36.50 -8.06
C VAL A 190 6.25 -36.80 -8.16
N ALA A 191 5.42 -35.77 -8.34
CA ALA A 191 3.97 -35.90 -8.47
C ALA A 191 3.56 -36.69 -9.72
N LYS A 192 4.28 -36.53 -10.84
CA LYS A 192 4.06 -37.29 -12.08
C LYS A 192 4.61 -38.72 -12.04
N GLY A 193 5.24 -39.14 -10.93
CA GLY A 193 5.83 -40.47 -10.78
C GLY A 193 7.08 -40.72 -11.64
N GLN A 194 7.63 -39.68 -12.28
CA GLN A 194 8.83 -39.79 -13.12
C GLN A 194 10.10 -39.94 -12.29
N LYS A 195 10.12 -39.43 -11.06
CA LYS A 195 11.24 -39.52 -10.14
C LYS A 195 10.86 -40.40 -8.95
N ARG A 196 11.60 -41.50 -8.76
CA ARG A 196 11.45 -42.37 -7.58
C ARG A 196 11.98 -41.64 -6.35
N THR A 197 11.11 -41.31 -5.41
CA THR A 197 11.49 -40.70 -4.14
C THR A 197 11.94 -41.80 -3.19
N LYS A 198 13.21 -41.76 -2.73
CA LYS A 198 13.68 -42.65 -1.67
C LYS A 198 13.05 -42.16 -0.36
N VAL A 199 12.13 -42.94 0.20
CA VAL A 199 11.52 -42.68 1.50
C VAL A 199 12.19 -43.60 2.51
N ASP A 200 13.08 -43.05 3.34
CA ASP A 200 13.65 -43.78 4.47
C ASP A 200 12.65 -43.72 5.64
N VAL A 201 11.82 -44.76 5.77
CA VAL A 201 10.86 -44.90 6.86
C VAL A 201 11.60 -45.48 8.07
N PHE A 202 12.07 -44.63 8.97
CA PHE A 202 12.61 -45.08 10.26
C PHE A 202 11.46 -45.49 11.18
N SER A 203 11.15 -46.78 11.20
CA SER A 203 10.17 -47.34 12.11
C SER A 203 10.70 -47.33 13.55
N GLY A 204 9.82 -47.42 14.55
CA GLY A 204 10.23 -47.55 15.96
C GLY A 204 11.08 -48.79 16.22
N PHE A 205 10.97 -49.81 15.37
CA PHE A 205 11.80 -51.02 15.41
C PHE A 205 13.24 -50.72 14.98
N ASP A 206 13.45 -49.88 13.96
CA ASP A 206 14.79 -49.48 13.52
C ASP A 206 15.52 -48.71 14.61
N ARG A 207 14.82 -47.79 15.29
CA ARG A 207 15.38 -47.08 16.46
C ARG A 207 15.71 -48.02 17.61
N LEU A 208 14.93 -49.07 17.82
CA LEU A 208 15.21 -50.09 18.84
C LEU A 208 16.39 -50.97 18.45
N HIS A 209 16.56 -51.29 17.17
CA HIS A 209 17.67 -52.08 16.67
C HIS A 209 18.99 -51.32 16.81
N GLU A 210 19.00 -50.05 16.40
CA GLU A 210 20.15 -49.14 16.53
C GLU A 210 20.51 -48.93 18.02
N ARG A 211 19.51 -48.78 18.90
CA ARG A 211 19.71 -48.67 20.34
C ARG A 211 20.24 -49.96 20.98
N ARG A 212 19.84 -51.13 20.47
CA ARG A 212 20.37 -52.44 20.90
C ARG A 212 21.80 -52.63 20.43
N GLU A 213 22.14 -52.22 19.21
CA GLU A 213 23.52 -52.27 18.70
C GLU A 213 24.44 -51.32 19.47
N ALA A 214 24.02 -50.08 19.70
CA ALA A 214 24.75 -49.13 20.52
C ALA A 214 24.98 -49.66 21.95
N ASN A 215 23.97 -50.30 22.55
CA ASN A 215 24.10 -50.94 23.87
C ASN A 215 25.05 -52.15 23.86
N ARG A 216 25.05 -52.95 22.77
CA ARG A 216 25.99 -54.07 22.60
C ARG A 216 27.43 -53.59 22.47
N MET A 217 27.66 -52.52 21.70
CA MET A 217 28.98 -51.90 21.55
C MET A 217 29.49 -51.34 22.88
N ARG A 218 28.63 -50.62 23.64
CA ARG A 218 28.97 -50.13 24.99
C ARG A 218 29.36 -51.24 25.96
N ARG A 219 28.63 -52.36 25.96
CA ARG A 219 28.96 -53.51 26.83
C ARG A 219 30.27 -54.18 26.44
N ARG A 220 30.60 -54.25 25.16
CA ARG A 220 31.91 -54.78 24.70
C ARG A 220 33.05 -53.88 25.17
N TRP A 221 32.91 -52.57 24.98
CA TRP A 221 33.89 -51.59 25.47
C TRP A 221 34.08 -51.63 26.98
N GLN A 222 33.00 -51.81 27.75
CA GLN A 222 33.10 -51.96 29.22
C GLN A 222 33.86 -53.23 29.61
N ARG A 223 33.58 -54.38 28.98
CA ARG A 223 34.31 -55.62 29.25
C ARG A 223 35.77 -55.55 28.87
N GLU A 224 36.08 -54.93 27.73
CA GLU A 224 37.48 -54.70 27.33
C GLU A 224 38.21 -53.84 28.36
N GLN A 225 37.57 -52.78 28.89
CA GLN A 225 38.16 -51.97 29.96
C GLN A 225 38.33 -52.76 31.27
N GLU A 226 37.35 -53.59 31.64
CA GLU A 226 37.42 -54.46 32.82
C GLU A 226 38.53 -55.52 32.68
N ASP A 227 38.66 -56.15 31.52
CA ASP A 227 39.72 -57.12 31.21
C ASP A 227 41.11 -56.45 31.18
N HIS A 228 41.21 -55.23 30.67
CA HIS A 228 42.45 -54.44 30.72
C HIS A 228 42.80 -54.02 32.16
N SER A 229 41.81 -53.65 32.97
CA SER A 229 42.02 -53.27 34.38
C SER A 229 42.40 -54.46 35.27
N SER A 230 41.82 -55.64 35.04
CA SER A 230 42.09 -56.87 35.80
C SER A 230 43.44 -57.49 35.44
N LYS A 231 43.86 -57.46 34.16
CA LYS A 231 45.21 -57.86 33.75
C LYS A 231 46.29 -56.99 34.38
N ASN A 232 46.06 -55.67 34.46
CA ASN A 232 46.99 -54.76 35.16
C ASN A 232 47.00 -54.99 36.68
N ALA A 233 45.88 -55.37 37.30
CA ALA A 233 45.82 -55.69 38.73
C ALA A 233 46.51 -57.04 39.06
N GLN A 234 46.57 -57.98 38.12
CA GLN A 234 47.16 -59.31 38.33
C GLN A 234 48.67 -59.35 38.05
N SER A 235 49.19 -58.42 37.24
CA SER A 235 50.64 -58.21 37.04
C SER A 235 51.35 -57.59 38.25
N ASP A 236 50.61 -57.05 39.22
CA ASP A 236 51.16 -56.41 40.43
C ASP A 236 51.27 -57.35 41.64
N THR A 237 51.17 -58.68 41.44
CA THR A 237 51.46 -59.66 42.52
C THR A 237 52.94 -60.07 42.46
N PRO A 238 53.82 -59.62 43.37
CA PRO A 238 55.25 -59.93 43.30
C PRO A 238 55.50 -61.28 43.99
N ASN A 239 55.83 -62.32 43.21
CA ASN A 239 56.33 -63.55 43.80
C ASN A 239 57.86 -63.52 43.87
N SER A 240 58.30 -63.25 45.09
CA SER A 240 59.64 -63.28 45.64
C SER A 240 60.18 -64.70 45.84
N GLN A 241 61.52 -64.80 45.79
CA GLN A 241 62.39 -65.91 46.24
C GLN A 241 62.51 -67.07 45.22
N GLN A 242 63.69 -67.64 44.95
CA GLN A 242 65.04 -67.51 45.52
C GLN A 242 66.04 -68.07 44.50
#